data_AF-A0A916H014-F1
#
_entry.id   AF-A0A916H014-F1
#
_cell.length_a   1.000
_cell.length_b   1.000
_cell.length_c   1.000
_cell.angle_alpha   90.00
_cell.angle_beta   90.00
_cell.angle_gamma   90.00
#
_symmetry.space_group_name_H-M   'P 1'
#
loop_
_entity.id
_entity.type
_entity.pdbx_description
1 polymer ?
#
loop_
_entity_poly.entity_id
_entity_poly.type
_entity_poly.pdbx_seq_one_letter_code
_entity_poly.pdbx_strand_id
1 'polypeptide(L)'
;MNEEQTWVAQAQQGDDEAFTRLVETYQTPVFNLCYRMLGEPELAEDAAQETFLRAYQHLHRYDQKRPFATWLLSIAAHYCIDKLRRRKFFMFSMDAEDDEGNSFELPDVDAPNPEAESIKGQTQDRIHAMLKDLDTTDRAAIIMRYWYDYSEKEIAESLRLTVSAVKSRLHRARQNLRQVLGDVPHAE
;
A
#
# COMPACT_ATOMS: atom_id res chain seq x y z
N MET A 1 12.26 -25.34 -9.84
CA MET A 1 12.07 -24.47 -8.66
C MET A 1 12.74 -23.16 -9.01
N ASN A 2 12.00 -22.05 -8.99
CA ASN A 2 12.62 -20.72 -9.17
C ASN A 2 13.40 -20.36 -7.89
N GLU A 3 14.38 -19.46 -7.95
CA GLU A 3 15.17 -19.02 -6.80
C GLU A 3 14.28 -18.58 -5.62
N GLU A 4 13.22 -17.81 -5.90
CA GLU A 4 12.19 -17.42 -4.92
C GLU A 4 11.57 -18.62 -4.19
N GLN A 5 11.21 -19.67 -4.92
CA GLN A 5 10.59 -20.87 -4.32
C GLN A 5 11.56 -21.62 -3.42
N THR A 6 12.85 -21.63 -3.78
CA THR A 6 13.91 -22.22 -2.95
C THR A 6 14.06 -21.45 -1.66
N TRP A 7 14.16 -20.11 -1.71
CA TRP A 7 14.26 -19.27 -0.52
C TRP A 7 13.05 -19.41 0.38
N VAL A 8 11.83 -19.45 -0.18
CA VAL A 8 10.62 -19.71 0.61
C VAL A 8 10.69 -21.07 1.31
N ALA A 9 11.07 -22.14 0.61
CA ALA A 9 11.13 -23.47 1.18
C ALA A 9 12.18 -23.60 2.29
N GLN A 10 13.31 -22.90 2.16
CA GLN A 10 14.36 -22.83 3.18
C GLN A 10 13.92 -22.00 4.38
N ALA A 11 13.35 -20.82 4.14
CA ALA A 11 12.86 -19.94 5.20
C ALA A 11 11.72 -20.60 5.99
N GLN A 12 10.87 -21.42 5.36
CA GLN A 12 9.86 -22.24 6.06
C GLN A 12 10.48 -23.28 7.02
N GLN A 13 11.74 -23.66 6.80
CA GLN A 13 12.50 -24.57 7.66
C GLN A 13 13.35 -23.83 8.72
N GLY A 14 13.24 -22.50 8.78
CA GLY A 14 13.97 -21.67 9.75
C GLY A 14 15.29 -21.10 9.25
N ASP A 15 15.52 -21.07 7.93
CA ASP A 15 16.67 -20.40 7.34
C ASP A 15 16.46 -18.88 7.27
N ASP A 16 17.10 -18.15 8.18
CA ASP A 16 17.01 -16.70 8.28
C ASP A 16 17.71 -15.96 7.11
N GLU A 17 18.75 -16.55 6.52
CA GLU A 17 19.39 -15.96 5.33
C GLU A 17 18.45 -16.03 4.12
N ALA A 18 17.75 -17.15 3.95
CA ALA A 18 16.74 -17.30 2.92
C ALA A 18 15.59 -16.30 3.10
N PHE A 19 15.15 -16.04 4.34
CA PHE A 19 14.15 -15.00 4.59
C PHE A 19 14.69 -13.60 4.31
N THR A 20 15.96 -13.33 4.62
CA THR A 20 16.61 -12.05 4.32
C THR A 20 16.58 -11.77 2.81
N ARG A 21 16.82 -12.78 1.96
CA ARG A 21 16.69 -12.64 0.50
C ARG A 21 15.27 -12.27 0.06
N LEU A 22 14.25 -12.83 0.70
CA LEU A 22 12.86 -12.45 0.46
C LEU A 22 12.63 -10.97 0.87
N VAL A 23 13.13 -10.54 2.02
CA VAL A 23 13.04 -9.13 2.44
C VAL A 23 13.70 -8.20 1.43
N GLU A 24 14.95 -8.47 1.04
CA GLU A 24 15.70 -7.67 0.05
C GLU A 24 14.94 -7.56 -1.28
N THR A 25 14.30 -8.65 -1.71
CA THR A 25 13.54 -8.72 -2.96
C THR A 25 12.25 -7.90 -2.90
N TYR A 26 11.56 -7.89 -1.76
CA TYR A 26 10.21 -7.32 -1.65
C TYR A 26 10.09 -6.05 -0.82
N GLN A 27 11.17 -5.56 -0.21
CA GLN A 27 11.13 -4.35 0.62
C GLN A 27 10.57 -3.14 -0.13
N THR A 28 11.02 -2.92 -1.37
CA THR A 28 10.55 -1.83 -2.22
C THR A 28 9.06 -1.95 -2.58
N PRO A 29 8.55 -3.07 -3.13
CA PRO A 29 7.12 -3.19 -3.42
C PRO A 29 6.24 -3.15 -2.17
N VAL A 30 6.68 -3.68 -1.02
CA VAL A 30 5.93 -3.59 0.24
C VAL A 30 5.86 -2.15 0.75
N PHE A 31 7.00 -1.45 0.81
CA PHE A 31 7.05 -0.04 1.21
C PHE A 31 6.16 0.81 0.29
N ASN A 32 6.28 0.61 -1.03
CA ASN A 32 5.48 1.32 -2.03
C ASN A 32 3.97 1.14 -1.85
N LEU A 33 3.52 -0.06 -1.48
CA LEU A 33 2.10 -0.32 -1.20
C LEU A 33 1.68 0.45 0.05
N CYS A 34 2.47 0.34 1.12
CA CYS A 34 2.19 0.99 2.39
C CYS A 34 2.17 2.52 2.24
N TYR A 35 3.10 3.09 1.48
CA TYR A 35 3.17 4.51 1.20
C TYR A 35 1.93 5.01 0.45
N ARG A 36 1.53 4.33 -0.63
CA ARG A 36 0.28 4.67 -1.35
C ARG A 36 -0.98 4.52 -0.50
N MET A 37 -0.94 3.62 0.48
CA MET A 37 -2.06 3.43 1.41
C MET A 37 -2.11 4.51 2.49
N LEU A 38 -0.97 4.88 3.08
CA LEU A 38 -0.89 5.68 4.31
C LEU A 38 -0.55 7.15 4.04
N GLY A 39 0.17 7.45 2.96
CA GLY A 39 0.54 8.78 2.52
C GLY A 39 1.66 9.45 3.32
N GLU A 40 2.25 8.76 4.29
CA GLU A 40 3.29 9.29 5.18
C GLU A 40 4.48 8.30 5.15
N PRO A 41 5.72 8.73 4.85
CA PRO A 41 6.87 7.83 4.72
C PRO A 41 7.17 7.02 5.98
N GLU A 42 7.16 7.68 7.16
CA GLU A 42 7.41 7.04 8.45
C GLU A 42 6.36 5.95 8.75
N LEU A 43 5.07 6.27 8.54
CA LEU A 43 4.00 5.29 8.75
C LEU A 43 4.10 4.12 7.77
N ALA A 44 4.61 4.37 6.56
CA ALA A 44 4.81 3.35 5.53
C ALA A 44 5.99 2.42 5.87
N GLU A 45 7.07 2.96 6.40
CA GLU A 45 8.21 2.20 6.90
C GLU A 45 7.79 1.27 8.05
N ASP A 46 7.10 1.80 9.06
CA ASP A 46 6.55 1.02 10.16
C ASP A 46 5.66 -0.13 9.65
N ALA A 47 4.81 0.17 8.68
CA ALA A 47 3.90 -0.81 8.09
C ALA A 47 4.62 -1.87 7.28
N ALA A 48 5.70 -1.51 6.58
CA ALA A 48 6.52 -2.46 5.86
C ALA A 48 7.25 -3.41 6.83
N GLN A 49 7.85 -2.88 7.90
CA GLN A 49 8.51 -3.68 8.93
C GLN A 49 7.54 -4.67 9.57
N GLU A 50 6.38 -4.20 10.03
CA GLU A 50 5.34 -5.05 10.62
C GLU A 50 4.81 -6.10 9.62
N THR A 51 4.75 -5.76 8.33
CA THR A 51 4.38 -6.73 7.28
C THR A 51 5.38 -7.89 7.24
N PHE A 52 6.69 -7.62 7.21
CA PHE A 52 7.71 -8.67 7.18
C PHE A 52 7.74 -9.46 8.48
N LEU A 53 7.53 -8.83 9.64
CA LEU A 53 7.41 -9.53 10.91
C LEU A 53 6.25 -10.53 10.90
N ARG A 54 5.06 -10.11 10.44
CA ARG A 54 3.90 -10.99 10.29
C ARG A 54 4.12 -12.07 9.24
N ALA A 55 4.78 -11.75 8.14
CA ALA A 55 5.13 -12.71 7.11
C ALA A 55 6.02 -13.81 7.71
N TYR A 56 7.09 -13.44 8.43
CA TYR A 56 7.96 -14.41 9.12
C TYR A 56 7.18 -15.31 10.08
N GLN A 57 6.35 -14.71 10.95
CA GLN A 57 5.52 -15.44 11.94
C GLN A 57 4.49 -16.41 11.32
N HIS A 58 4.09 -16.17 10.08
CA HIS A 58 3.08 -16.98 9.39
C HIS A 58 3.64 -17.79 8.21
N LEU A 59 4.94 -17.70 7.95
CA LEU A 59 5.59 -18.29 6.78
C LEU A 59 5.43 -19.81 6.75
N HIS A 60 5.45 -20.48 7.91
CA HIS A 60 5.23 -21.92 8.02
C HIS A 60 3.85 -22.39 7.51
N ARG A 61 2.86 -21.49 7.45
CA ARG A 61 1.50 -21.77 6.95
C ARG A 61 1.30 -21.31 5.51
N TYR A 62 2.31 -20.70 4.90
CA TYR A 62 2.22 -20.22 3.53
C TYR A 62 2.09 -21.39 2.53
N ASP A 63 1.06 -21.33 1.69
CA ASP A 63 0.87 -22.27 0.58
C ASP A 63 1.66 -21.81 -0.64
N GLN A 64 2.71 -22.56 -0.99
CA GLN A 64 3.59 -22.29 -2.13
C GLN A 64 2.89 -22.37 -3.51
N LYS A 65 1.63 -22.81 -3.58
CA LYS A 65 0.83 -22.76 -4.81
C LYS A 65 0.38 -21.35 -5.19
N ARG A 66 0.30 -20.43 -4.22
CA ARG A 66 0.05 -19.00 -4.47
C ARG A 66 1.38 -18.31 -4.79
N PRO A 67 1.42 -17.20 -5.54
CA PRO A 67 2.64 -16.40 -5.66
C PRO A 67 3.00 -15.71 -4.34
N PHE A 68 4.28 -15.69 -3.96
CA PHE A 68 4.71 -15.17 -2.67
C PHE A 68 4.45 -13.67 -2.55
N ALA A 69 4.75 -12.93 -3.61
CA ALA A 69 4.43 -11.52 -3.73
C ALA A 69 2.95 -11.23 -3.46
N THR A 70 2.05 -12.09 -3.94
CA THR A 70 0.59 -11.91 -3.75
C THR A 70 0.21 -12.08 -2.29
N TRP A 71 0.77 -13.10 -1.64
CA TRP A 71 0.54 -13.35 -0.22
C TRP A 71 1.12 -12.23 0.66
N LEU A 72 2.37 -11.84 0.43
CA LEU A 72 3.06 -10.81 1.22
C LEU A 72 2.37 -9.44 1.11
N LEU A 73 2.06 -8.98 -0.11
CA LEU A 73 1.38 -7.70 -0.32
C LEU A 73 -0.06 -7.71 0.22
N SER A 74 -0.70 -8.89 0.30
CA SER A 74 -2.00 -9.00 0.98
C SER A 74 -1.89 -8.82 2.50
N ILE A 75 -0.78 -9.23 3.14
CA ILE A 75 -0.51 -8.92 4.55
C ILE A 75 -0.38 -7.40 4.73
N ALA A 76 0.42 -6.76 3.88
CA ALA A 76 0.64 -5.30 3.91
C ALA A 76 -0.66 -4.52 3.77
N ALA A 77 -1.49 -4.89 2.80
CA ALA A 77 -2.77 -4.23 2.56
C ALA A 77 -3.74 -4.36 3.74
N HIS A 78 -3.86 -5.55 4.34
CA HIS A 78 -4.69 -5.72 5.54
C HIS A 78 -4.18 -4.86 6.68
N TYR A 79 -2.87 -4.85 6.93
CA TYR A 79 -2.29 -4.03 7.99
C TYR A 79 -2.58 -2.54 7.79
N CYS A 80 -2.40 -2.03 6.57
CA CYS A 80 -2.71 -0.64 6.25
C CYS A 80 -4.19 -0.32 6.39
N ILE A 81 -5.10 -1.20 5.93
CA ILE A 81 -6.55 -1.03 6.10
C ILE A 81 -6.91 -0.95 7.58
N ASP A 82 -6.38 -1.85 8.40
CA ASP A 82 -6.66 -1.87 9.83
C ASP A 82 -6.12 -0.62 10.54
N LYS A 83 -4.90 -0.16 10.20
CA LYS A 83 -4.30 1.08 10.72
C LYS A 83 -5.18 2.30 10.39
N LEU A 84 -5.63 2.41 9.13
CA LEU A 84 -6.51 3.51 8.69
C LEU A 84 -7.90 3.46 9.35
N ARG A 85 -8.49 2.27 9.52
CA ARG A 85 -9.78 2.12 10.21
C ARG A 85 -9.69 2.53 11.67
N ARG A 86 -8.60 2.16 12.37
CA ARG A 86 -8.35 2.58 13.75
C ARG A 86 -8.16 4.09 13.86
N ARG A 87 -7.36 4.71 12.98
CA ARG A 87 -7.18 6.18 12.95
C ARG A 87 -8.52 6.90 12.78
N LYS A 88 -9.38 6.43 11.87
CA LYS A 88 -10.73 6.96 11.68
C LYS A 88 -11.60 6.82 12.93
N PHE A 89 -11.57 5.66 13.60
CA PHE A 89 -12.30 5.45 14.85
C PHE A 89 -11.82 6.38 15.98
N PHE A 90 -10.50 6.55 16.13
CA PHE A 90 -9.95 7.46 17.14
C PHE A 90 -10.36 8.92 16.90
N MET A 91 -10.32 9.39 15.65
CA MET A 91 -10.83 10.73 15.30
C MET A 91 -12.31 10.90 15.71
N PHE A 92 -13.18 9.96 15.36
CA PHE A 92 -14.61 10.04 15.77
C PHE A 92 -14.83 9.90 17.29
N SER A 93 -13.94 9.21 18.01
CA SER A 93 -14.02 9.10 19.48
C SER A 93 -13.48 10.34 20.20
N MET A 94 -12.68 11.16 19.49
CA MET A 94 -12.07 12.38 19.97
C MET A 94 -12.72 13.65 19.39
N ASP A 95 -13.91 13.56 18.79
CA ASP A 95 -14.78 14.71 18.43
C ASP A 95 -15.37 15.39 19.71
N ALA A 96 -14.48 15.66 20.66
CA ALA A 96 -14.55 16.68 21.68
C ALA A 96 -13.19 17.40 21.67
N GLU A 97 -12.92 18.13 20.57
CA GLU A 97 -12.09 19.32 20.43
C GLU A 97 -11.51 19.42 19.01
N ASP A 98 -11.56 20.65 18.48
CA ASP A 98 -11.61 21.02 17.07
C ASP A 98 -10.23 21.08 16.39
N ASP A 99 -10.31 21.12 15.06
CA ASP A 99 -9.39 21.60 14.02
C ASP A 99 -8.01 22.17 14.44
N GLU A 100 -6.94 21.68 13.79
CA GLU A 100 -5.98 22.60 13.14
C GLU A 100 -5.13 21.86 12.10
N GLY A 101 -5.11 22.42 10.89
CA GLY A 101 -4.21 22.02 9.83
C GLY A 101 -2.75 22.23 10.22
N ASN A 102 -1.86 21.45 9.61
CA ASN A 102 -0.48 21.88 9.50
C ASN A 102 0.04 21.60 8.09
N SER A 103 0.32 22.71 7.41
CA SER A 103 1.13 22.79 6.21
C SER A 103 2.49 22.18 6.48
N PHE A 104 2.94 21.30 5.59
CA PHE A 104 4.28 20.73 5.62
C PHE A 104 5.28 21.72 5.02
N GLU A 105 6.26 22.13 5.83
CA GLU A 105 7.58 22.52 5.34
C GLU A 105 8.62 21.72 6.12
N LEU A 106 9.47 20.96 5.40
CA LEU A 106 10.69 20.36 5.91
C LEU A 106 11.83 20.74 4.94
N PRO A 107 13.02 21.13 5.44
CA PRO A 107 14.12 21.56 4.58
C PRO A 107 14.97 20.39 4.05
N ASP A 108 15.61 20.72 2.92
CA ASP A 108 16.38 19.94 1.97
C ASP A 108 17.67 19.29 2.53
N VAL A 109 18.06 18.14 1.98
CA VAL A 109 19.36 17.49 2.21
C VAL A 109 19.96 17.01 0.87
N ASP A 110 20.81 17.87 0.30
CA ASP A 110 21.84 17.65 -0.74
C ASP A 110 21.47 16.96 -2.09
N ALA A 111 21.04 17.82 -3.06
CA ALA A 111 21.29 17.84 -4.53
C ALA A 111 20.85 16.65 -5.43
N PRO A 112 20.52 16.80 -6.76
CA PRO A 112 20.58 17.96 -7.66
C PRO A 112 19.29 18.26 -8.49
N ASN A 113 19.11 19.53 -8.87
CA ASN A 113 18.15 20.08 -9.85
C ASN A 113 16.67 20.27 -9.41
N PRO A 114 16.30 21.46 -8.87
CA PRO A 114 15.02 21.71 -8.19
C PRO A 114 13.76 21.70 -9.08
N GLU A 115 13.88 21.88 -10.40
CA GLU A 115 12.69 21.98 -11.26
C GLU A 115 12.06 20.62 -11.59
N ALA A 116 12.87 19.56 -11.77
CA ALA A 116 12.36 18.23 -12.13
C ALA A 116 11.87 17.42 -10.91
N GLU A 117 12.46 17.65 -9.74
CA GLU A 117 12.02 17.03 -8.47
C GLU A 117 10.74 17.67 -7.95
N SER A 118 10.58 18.99 -8.12
CA SER A 118 9.34 19.70 -7.77
C SER A 118 8.12 19.17 -8.54
N ILE A 119 8.25 18.92 -9.85
CA ILE A 119 7.16 18.38 -10.68
C ILE A 119 6.81 16.94 -10.30
N LYS A 120 7.82 16.11 -9.98
CA LYS A 120 7.60 14.72 -9.53
C LYS A 120 6.94 14.68 -8.15
N GLY A 121 7.38 15.54 -7.21
CA GLY A 121 6.77 15.69 -5.89
C GLY A 121 5.31 16.08 -5.99
N GLN A 122 5.01 17.16 -6.73
CA GLN A 122 3.63 17.63 -6.95
C GLN A 122 2.72 16.56 -7.57
N THR A 123 3.25 15.73 -8.49
CA THR A 123 2.49 14.64 -9.10
C THR A 123 2.20 13.51 -8.10
N GLN A 124 3.18 13.13 -7.26
CA GLN A 124 3.00 12.11 -6.22
C GLN A 124 2.02 12.58 -5.15
N ASP A 125 2.13 13.83 -4.69
CA ASP A 125 1.24 14.42 -3.70
C ASP A 125 -0.21 14.44 -4.20
N ARG A 126 -0.39 14.76 -5.49
CA ARG A 126 -1.71 14.72 -6.12
C ARG A 126 -2.29 13.32 -6.16
N ILE A 127 -1.50 12.32 -6.56
CA ILE A 127 -1.93 10.92 -6.54
C ILE A 127 -2.30 10.49 -5.11
N HIS A 128 -1.52 10.90 -4.12
CA HIS A 128 -1.78 10.59 -2.72
C HIS A 128 -3.06 11.25 -2.20
N ALA A 129 -3.28 12.53 -2.50
CA ALA A 129 -4.52 13.23 -2.16
C ALA A 129 -5.74 12.51 -2.76
N MET A 130 -5.66 12.17 -4.05
CA MET A 130 -6.71 11.42 -4.75
C MET A 130 -7.00 10.05 -4.13
N LEU A 131 -5.96 9.31 -3.73
CA LEU A 131 -6.12 8.03 -3.05
C LEU A 131 -6.70 8.22 -1.65
N LYS A 132 -6.34 9.30 -0.95
CA LYS A 132 -6.77 9.63 0.41
C LYS A 132 -8.29 9.80 0.52
N ASP A 133 -8.94 10.29 -0.54
CA ASP A 133 -10.38 10.49 -0.59
C ASP A 133 -11.18 9.19 -0.79
N LEU A 134 -10.52 8.09 -1.15
CA LEU A 134 -11.16 6.79 -1.28
C LEU A 134 -11.35 6.12 0.09
N ASP A 135 -12.45 5.35 0.22
CA ASP A 135 -12.57 4.38 1.31
C ASP A 135 -11.35 3.47 1.34
N THR A 136 -10.90 3.12 2.55
CA THR A 136 -9.68 2.33 2.80
C THR A 136 -9.60 1.06 1.96
N THR A 137 -10.73 0.37 1.75
CA THR A 137 -10.78 -0.88 0.98
C THR A 137 -10.86 -0.63 -0.53
N ASP A 138 -11.50 0.47 -0.96
CA ASP A 138 -11.53 0.90 -2.36
C ASP A 138 -10.12 1.35 -2.80
N ARG A 139 -9.39 2.07 -1.94
CA ARG A 139 -7.98 2.46 -2.11
C ARG A 139 -7.10 1.24 -2.32
N ALA A 140 -7.18 0.25 -1.41
CA ALA A 140 -6.40 -0.97 -1.52
C ALA A 140 -6.69 -1.74 -2.83
N ALA A 141 -7.95 -1.87 -3.21
CA ALA A 141 -8.33 -2.55 -4.45
C ALA A 141 -7.76 -1.85 -5.70
N ILE A 142 -7.80 -0.51 -5.75
CA ILE A 142 -7.17 0.26 -6.84
C ILE A 142 -5.66 0.05 -6.87
N ILE A 143 -4.99 0.14 -5.71
CA ILE A 143 -3.53 0.00 -5.65
C ILE A 143 -3.12 -1.39 -6.16
N MET A 144 -3.75 -2.45 -5.64
CA MET A 144 -3.48 -3.83 -6.10
C MET A 144 -3.72 -4.01 -7.59
N ARG A 145 -4.78 -3.40 -8.14
CA ARG A 145 -5.13 -3.53 -9.56
C ARG A 145 -4.15 -2.82 -10.48
N TYR A 146 -3.71 -1.61 -10.13
CA TYR A 146 -3.00 -0.73 -11.05
C TYR A 146 -1.49 -0.66 -10.83
N TRP A 147 -0.99 -1.02 -9.65
CA TRP A 147 0.47 -1.05 -9.38
C TRP A 147 1.05 -2.45 -9.31
N TYR A 148 0.20 -3.47 -9.10
CA TYR A 148 0.66 -4.85 -8.94
C TYR A 148 -0.07 -5.82 -9.87
N ASP A 149 -0.90 -5.31 -10.79
CA ASP A 149 -1.61 -6.07 -11.82
C ASP A 149 -2.49 -7.22 -11.33
N TYR A 150 -2.99 -7.14 -10.09
CA TYR A 150 -3.84 -8.20 -9.55
C TYR A 150 -5.12 -8.34 -10.39
N SER A 151 -5.51 -9.58 -10.63
CA SER A 151 -6.85 -9.91 -11.12
C SER A 151 -7.91 -9.60 -10.07
N GLU A 152 -9.16 -9.42 -10.51
CA GLU A 152 -10.28 -9.24 -9.59
C GLU A 152 -10.44 -10.42 -8.61
N LYS A 153 -10.04 -11.62 -9.03
CA LYS A 153 -10.03 -12.83 -8.19
C LYS A 153 -8.96 -12.75 -7.11
N GLU A 154 -7.73 -12.37 -7.47
CA GLU A 154 -6.64 -12.20 -6.50
C GLU A 154 -6.95 -11.09 -5.51
N ILE A 155 -7.56 -9.98 -5.93
CA ILE A 155 -8.02 -8.94 -5.00
C ILE A 155 -9.12 -9.47 -4.09
N ALA A 156 -10.08 -10.23 -4.62
CA ALA A 156 -11.17 -10.81 -3.85
C ALA A 156 -10.63 -11.74 -2.75
N GLU A 157 -9.72 -12.64 -3.10
CA GLU A 157 -9.04 -13.52 -2.15
C GLU A 157 -8.19 -12.73 -1.15
N SER A 158 -7.41 -11.77 -1.64
CA SER A 158 -6.47 -10.98 -0.83
C SER A 158 -7.16 -10.07 0.17
N LEU A 159 -8.35 -9.53 -0.15
CA LEU A 159 -9.10 -8.63 0.73
C LEU A 159 -10.30 -9.31 1.41
N ARG A 160 -10.45 -10.64 1.24
CA ARG A 160 -11.57 -11.44 1.75
C ARG A 160 -12.95 -10.89 1.31
N LEU A 161 -13.06 -10.59 0.03
CA LEU A 161 -14.26 -10.06 -0.63
C LEU A 161 -14.78 -11.05 -1.68
N THR A 162 -16.00 -10.82 -2.16
CA THR A 162 -16.48 -11.49 -3.38
C THR A 162 -15.94 -10.75 -4.62
N VAL A 163 -15.77 -11.47 -5.74
CA VAL A 163 -15.37 -10.86 -7.03
C VAL A 163 -16.35 -9.76 -7.44
N SER A 164 -17.65 -9.95 -7.18
CA SER A 164 -18.68 -8.92 -7.43
C SER A 164 -18.44 -7.66 -6.59
N ALA A 165 -18.12 -7.81 -5.30
CA ALA A 165 -17.77 -6.67 -4.45
C ALA A 165 -16.52 -5.95 -4.99
N VAL A 166 -15.47 -6.67 -5.41
CA VAL A 166 -14.28 -6.07 -6.02
C VAL A 166 -14.62 -5.25 -7.25
N LYS A 167 -15.43 -5.78 -8.17
CA LYS A 167 -15.88 -5.04 -9.37
C LYS A 167 -16.58 -3.73 -9.00
N SER A 168 -17.51 -3.77 -8.05
CA SER A 168 -18.21 -2.57 -7.59
C SER A 168 -17.27 -1.55 -6.95
N ARG A 169 -16.31 -2.00 -6.13
CA ARG A 169 -15.28 -1.16 -5.50
C ARG A 169 -14.39 -0.49 -6.52
N LEU A 170 -13.82 -1.26 -7.46
CA LEU A 170 -13.00 -0.74 -8.55
C LEU A 170 -13.77 0.22 -9.45
N HIS A 171 -15.07 -0.01 -9.68
CA HIS A 171 -15.90 0.92 -10.42
C HIS A 171 -16.06 2.25 -9.69
N ARG A 172 -16.47 2.24 -8.41
CA ARG A 172 -16.63 3.46 -7.62
C ARG A 172 -15.32 4.24 -7.47
N ALA A 173 -14.23 3.54 -7.16
CA ALA A 173 -12.94 4.18 -7.00
C ALA A 173 -12.49 4.87 -8.30
N ARG A 174 -12.69 4.26 -9.47
CA ARG A 174 -12.43 4.90 -10.76
C ARG A 174 -13.33 6.11 -11.02
N GLN A 175 -14.59 6.09 -10.61
CA GLN A 175 -15.50 7.23 -10.73
C GLN A 175 -14.99 8.42 -9.89
N ASN A 176 -14.64 8.17 -8.63
CA ASN A 176 -14.08 9.20 -7.74
C ASN A 176 -12.78 9.77 -8.30
N LEU A 177 -11.85 8.91 -8.73
CA LEU A 177 -10.58 9.36 -9.32
C LEU A 177 -10.81 10.17 -10.60
N ARG A 178 -11.80 9.80 -11.44
CA ARG A 178 -12.15 10.57 -12.64
C ARG A 178 -12.71 11.95 -12.34
N GLN A 179 -13.50 12.11 -11.27
CA GLN A 179 -13.99 13.43 -10.86
C GLN A 179 -12.83 14.34 -10.46
N VAL A 180 -11.90 13.83 -9.65
CA VAL A 180 -10.71 14.60 -9.23
C VAL A 180 -9.74 14.89 -10.39
N LEU A 181 -9.66 14.00 -11.39
CA LEU A 181 -8.89 14.23 -12.63
C LEU A 181 -9.64 15.09 -13.68
N GLY A 182 -10.97 15.21 -13.59
CA GLY A 182 -11.77 16.03 -14.49
C GLY A 182 -11.75 17.52 -14.10
N ASP A 183 -11.55 17.81 -12.82
CA ASP A 183 -11.41 19.16 -12.26
C ASP A 183 -9.98 19.71 -12.35
N VAL A 184 -9.07 19.05 -13.08
CA VAL A 184 -7.76 19.63 -13.38
C VAL A 184 -7.95 20.69 -14.46
N PRO A 185 -7.66 21.99 -14.20
CA PRO A 185 -7.56 22.95 -15.28
C PRO A 185 -6.45 22.45 -16.21
N HIS A 186 -6.78 22.19 -17.47
CA HIS A 186 -5.76 21.95 -18.48
C HIS A 186 -4.87 23.19 -18.50
N ALA A 187 -3.62 23.05 -18.06
CA ALA A 187 -2.60 24.04 -18.33
C ALA A 187 -2.38 24.03 -19.84
N GLU A 188 -2.83 25.10 -20.51
CA GLU A 188 -2.51 25.42 -21.90
C GLU A 188 -1.02 25.68 -22.10
#